data_AF-A0A193BZR4-F1
#
_entry.id   AF-A0A193BZR4-F1
#
_cell.length_a   1.000
_cell.length_b   1.000
_cell.length_c   1.000
_cell.angle_alpha   90.00
_cell.angle_beta   90.00
_cell.angle_gamma   90.00
#
_symmetry.space_group_name_H-M   'P 1'
#
loop_
_entity.id
_entity.type
_entity.pdbx_description
1 polymer ?
#
loop_
_entity_poly.entity_id
_entity_poly.type
_entity_poly.pdbx_seq_one_letter_code
_entity_poly.pdbx_strand_id
1 'polypeptide(L)' 'MQGLATADRILFQRFGSGATVTPSFRRIHHAIEDQAIRCPTAIAAEHLGGQLTYRELDERADRLAGC' A
#
# COMPACT_ATOMS: atom_id res chain seq x y z
N MET A 1 -21.12 -1.16 1.18
CA MET A 1 -21.77 -0.04 1.92
C MET A 1 -23.07 -0.44 2.64
N GLN A 2 -23.67 -1.60 2.35
CA GLN A 2 -24.96 -2.01 2.94
C GLN A 2 -24.89 -2.50 4.41
N GLY A 3 -23.69 -2.67 4.99
CA GLY A 3 -23.50 -3.14 6.38
C GLY A 3 -23.19 -2.06 7.42
N LEU A 4 -23.01 -0.80 7.02
CA LEU A 4 -22.78 0.31 7.97
C LEU A 4 -24.10 0.93 8.41
N ALA A 5 -24.16 1.39 9.67
CA ALA A 5 -25.24 2.25 10.15
C ALA A 5 -25.29 3.55 9.34
N THR A 6 -26.46 4.19 9.28
CA THR A 6 -26.68 5.39 8.44
C THR A 6 -25.71 6.52 8.79
N ALA A 7 -25.44 6.74 10.08
CA ALA A 7 -24.48 7.75 10.53
C ALA A 7 -23.07 7.50 9.99
N ASP A 8 -22.60 6.25 10.01
CA ASP A 8 -21.26 5.92 9.51
C ASP A 8 -21.16 6.04 7.99
N ARG A 9 -22.25 5.76 7.26
CA ARG A 9 -22.31 6.00 5.80
C ARG A 9 -22.12 7.48 5.47
N ILE A 10 -22.73 8.37 6.24
CA ILE A 10 -22.58 9.83 6.07
C ILE A 10 -21.12 10.23 6.32
N LEU A 11 -20.50 9.72 7.38
CA LEU A 11 -19.09 9.99 7.67
C LEU A 11 -18.17 9.47 6.56
N PHE A 12 -18.39 8.24 6.10
CA PHE A 12 -17.61 7.64 5.00
C PHE A 12 -17.75 8.43 3.70
N GLN A 13 -18.96 8.88 3.35
CA GLN A 13 -19.18 9.70 2.16
C GLN A 13 -18.52 11.07 2.28
N ARG A 14 -18.55 11.68 3.48
CA ARG A 14 -17.97 13.00 3.72
C ARG A 14 -16.45 13.00 3.72
N PHE A 15 -15.82 11.95 4.23
CA PHE A 15 -14.37 11.91 4.47
C PHE A 15 -13.61 10.85 3.66
N GLY A 16 -14.30 9.89 3.05
CA GLY A 16 -13.68 8.76 2.33
C GLY A 16 -13.35 9.06 0.87
N SER A 17 -13.53 10.29 0.40
CA SER A 17 -13.22 10.69 -0.97
C SER A 17 -12.49 12.02 -0.98
N GLY A 18 -11.31 12.03 -1.61
CA GLY A 18 -10.51 13.24 -1.87
C GLY A 18 -10.53 13.60 -3.36
N ALA A 19 -9.80 14.65 -3.72
CA ALA A 19 -9.60 15.01 -5.12
C ALA A 19 -8.99 13.83 -5.89
N THR A 20 -9.50 13.57 -7.10
CA THR A 20 -8.88 12.60 -8.00
C THR A 20 -7.55 13.16 -8.48
N VAL A 21 -6.47 12.42 -8.22
CA VAL A 21 -5.12 12.77 -8.65
C VAL A 21 -4.61 11.73 -9.64
N THR A 22 -3.83 12.16 -10.62
CA THR A 22 -3.11 11.23 -11.50
C THR A 22 -1.92 10.66 -10.72
N PRO A 23 -1.81 9.33 -10.55
CA PRO A 23 -0.69 8.74 -9.85
C PRO A 23 0.61 8.89 -10.66
N SER A 24 1.73 9.13 -9.97
CA SER A 24 3.05 9.23 -10.60
C SER A 24 3.51 7.93 -11.25
N PHE A 25 2.99 6.79 -10.78
CA PHE A 25 3.33 5.47 -11.28
C PHE A 25 2.12 4.82 -11.97
N ARG A 26 2.36 4.19 -13.12
CA ARG A 26 1.32 3.51 -13.89
C ARG A 26 0.81 2.23 -13.19
N ARG A 27 1.65 1.55 -12.42
CA ARG A 27 1.29 0.35 -11.66
C ARG A 27 1.74 0.53 -10.22
N ILE A 28 0.98 -0.02 -9.28
CA ILE A 28 1.25 0.16 -7.86
C ILE A 28 2.59 -0.45 -7.43
N HIS A 29 3.01 -1.57 -8.01
CA HIS A 29 4.30 -2.20 -7.68
C HIS A 29 5.50 -1.31 -8.01
N HIS A 30 5.44 -0.50 -9.09
CA HIS A 30 6.51 0.47 -9.41
C HIS A 30 6.73 1.50 -8.29
N ALA A 31 5.69 1.86 -7.56
CA ALA A 31 5.83 2.78 -6.41
C ALA A 31 6.50 2.10 -5.21
N ILE A 32 6.35 0.78 -5.08
CA ILE A 32 6.96 -0.04 -4.02
C ILE A 32 8.44 -0.30 -4.37
N GLU A 33 8.73 -0.63 -5.63
CA GLU A 33 10.10 -0.77 -6.17
C GLU A 33 10.90 0.54 -5.99
N ASP A 34 10.31 1.70 -6.30
CA ASP A 34 10.95 3.01 -6.04
C ASP A 34 11.30 3.20 -4.55
N GLN A 35 10.42 2.74 -3.64
CA GLN A 35 10.72 2.79 -2.21
C GLN A 35 11.79 1.78 -1.78
N ALA A 36 11.82 0.59 -2.37
CA ALA A 36 12.90 -0.37 -2.13
C ALA A 36 14.26 0.19 -2.54
N ILE A 37 14.33 1.02 -3.58
CA ILE A 37 15.55 1.71 -4.00
C ILE A 37 15.88 2.87 -3.04
N ARG A 38 14.90 3.72 -2.70
CA ARG A 38 15.15 4.95 -1.93
C ARG A 38 15.37 4.70 -0.45
N CYS A 39 14.67 3.73 0.12
CA CYS A 39 14.68 3.42 1.55
C CYS A 39 14.72 1.90 1.79
N PRO A 40 15.77 1.20 1.32
CA PRO A 40 15.84 -0.26 1.31
C PRO A 40 15.71 -0.90 2.70
N THR A 41 16.15 -0.19 3.75
CA THR A 41 16.15 -0.68 5.14
C THR A 41 14.94 -0.22 5.94
N ALA A 42 14.07 0.61 5.37
CA ALA A 42 12.84 1.04 6.05
C ALA A 42 11.86 -0.12 6.11
N ILE A 43 11.10 -0.20 7.21
CA ILE A 43 10.11 -1.25 7.40
C ILE A 43 8.91 -0.98 6.49
N ALA A 44 8.60 -1.97 5.64
CA ALA A 44 7.47 -1.95 4.71
C ALA A 44 6.23 -2.63 5.31
N ALA A 45 6.43 -3.68 6.11
CA ALA A 45 5.35 -4.41 6.74
C ALA A 45 5.77 -5.00 8.09
N GLU A 46 4.80 -5.04 9.02
CA GLU A 46 4.96 -5.68 10.31
C GLU A 46 3.77 -6.62 10.57
N HIS A 47 4.05 -7.80 11.12
CA HIS A 47 3.01 -8.77 11.45
C HIS A 47 3.48 -9.67 12.59
N LEU A 48 2.72 -9.71 13.70
CA LEU A 48 3.00 -10.56 14.87
C LEU A 48 4.46 -10.47 15.38
N GLY A 49 5.04 -9.26 15.39
CA GLY A 49 6.43 -9.04 15.81
C GLY A 49 7.48 -9.35 14.75
N GLY A 50 7.10 -9.92 13.60
CA GLY A 50 7.95 -9.99 12.42
C GLY A 50 7.95 -8.68 11.64
N GLN A 51 9.07 -8.38 10.99
CA GLN A 51 9.23 -7.19 10.15
C GLN A 51 9.78 -7.58 8.78
N LEU A 52 9.43 -6.78 7.79
CA LEU A 52 9.92 -6.84 6.42
C LEU A 52 10.37 -5.46 6.01
N THR A 53 11.61 -5.33 5.57
CA THR A 53 12.09 -4.11 4.93
C THR A 53 11.55 -4.00 3.50
N TYR A 54 11.55 -2.79 2.92
CA TYR A 54 11.14 -2.60 1.52
C TYR A 54 11.97 -3.45 0.56
N ARG A 55 13.29 -3.58 0.78
CA ARG A 55 14.14 -4.46 -0.04
C ARG A 55 13.71 -5.92 0.06
N GLU A 56 13.47 -6.44 1.27
CA GLU A 56 13.07 -7.83 1.44
C GLU A 56 11.67 -8.13 0.90
N LEU A 57 10.76 -7.15 0.97
CA LEU A 57 9.43 -7.26 0.39
C LEU A 57 9.51 -7.41 -1.13
N ASP A 58 10.28 -6.55 -1.78
CA ASP A 58 10.50 -6.52 -3.23
C ASP A 58 11.11 -7.84 -3.73
N GLU A 59 12.23 -8.25 -3.14
CA GLU A 59 12.91 -9.52 -3.48
C GLU A 59 11.99 -10.75 -3.29
N ARG A 60 11.10 -10.74 -2.31
CA ARG A 60 10.12 -11.84 -2.09
C ARG A 60 8.98 -11.79 -3.10
N ALA A 61 8.53 -10.59 -3.48
CA ALA A 61 7.49 -10.40 -4.46
C ALA A 61 7.96 -10.88 -5.84
N ASP A 62 9.18 -10.54 -6.26
CA ASP A 62 9.79 -10.98 -7.52
C ASP A 62 9.87 -12.51 -7.59
N ARG A 63 10.38 -13.14 -6.53
CA ARG A 63 10.43 -14.61 -6.43
C ARG A 63 9.05 -15.27 -6.53
N LEU A 64 8.02 -14.63 -5.98
CA LEU A 64 6.65 -15.14 -6.05
C LEU A 64 6.04 -14.93 -7.44
N ALA A 65 6.30 -13.79 -8.07
CA ALA A 65 5.83 -13.44 -9.40
C ALA A 65 6.57 -14.21 -10.51
N GLY A 66 7.77 -14.73 -10.22
CA GLY A 66 8.62 -15.43 -11.19
C GLY A 66 9.29 -14.48 -12.19
N CYS A 67 9.58 -13.25 -11.78
CA CYS A 67 10.28 -12.24 -12.58
C CYS A 67 11.68 -11.96 -12.02
#